data_AF-A0A2E7JE89-F1
#
_entry.id   AF-A0A2E7JE89-F1
#
_cell.length_a   1.000
_cell.length_b   1.000
_cell.length_c   1.000
_cell.angle_alpha   90.00
_cell.angle_beta   90.00
_cell.angle_gamma   90.00
#
_symmetry.space_group_name_H-M   'P 1'
#
loop_
_entity.id
_entity.type
_entity.pdbx_description
1 polymer ?
#
loop_
_entity_poly.entity_id
_entity_poly.type
_entity_poly.pdbx_seq_one_letter_code
_entity_poly.pdbx_strand_id
1 'polypeptide(L)'
;MITLAARDWVAEKSPLFQSHETMSVTLDPDAPGRKKTLLVSVLILIWLAGSLFGLWWFQQQSLRPFVKADAPPEARNPDKVEQGLKALLQRVSAEYPLSADAPVTVVHLWNPDCLCNNVSARHTRAIIEQWPEDKEVRFIILAPATLPESRLSEARKLNPNALVVKASGADQLPLTASPGLAVLNQDARLAYFGAYGFGALCSLSDEALFTNMIERLLAGESYGPFLNIAGSGCFCAWPNPAQLPVK
;
A
#
# COMPACT_ATOMS: atom_id res chain seq x y z
N MET A 1 31.24 40.12 -60.96
CA MET A 1 32.20 41.22 -60.74
C MET A 1 31.88 41.86 -59.41
N ILE A 2 32.76 41.70 -58.41
CA ILE A 2 33.24 42.76 -57.51
C ILE A 2 34.45 42.17 -56.80
N THR A 3 35.54 42.92 -56.93
CA THR A 3 36.92 42.70 -56.53
C THR A 3 37.08 42.90 -55.02
N LEU A 4 37.74 41.97 -54.33
CA LEU A 4 38.24 42.19 -52.96
C LEU A 4 39.64 42.79 -53.03
N ALA A 5 39.81 43.99 -52.47
CA ALA A 5 41.11 44.58 -52.17
C ALA A 5 41.63 44.00 -50.85
N ALA A 6 42.83 43.44 -50.90
CA ALA A 6 43.57 42.95 -49.75
C ALA A 6 44.06 44.12 -48.88
N ARG A 7 43.91 43.99 -47.57
CA ARG A 7 44.51 44.87 -46.56
C ARG A 7 45.44 44.01 -45.73
N ASP A 8 46.73 44.32 -45.82
CA ASP A 8 47.79 43.68 -45.04
C ASP A 8 47.56 43.93 -43.54
N TRP A 9 47.55 42.84 -42.76
CA TRP A 9 47.61 42.88 -41.31
C TRP A 9 48.80 42.05 -40.84
N VAL A 10 49.75 42.76 -40.23
CA VAL A 10 50.94 42.23 -39.57
C VAL A 10 50.50 41.35 -38.40
N ALA A 11 50.97 40.11 -38.38
CA ALA A 11 50.70 39.14 -37.32
C ALA A 11 51.51 39.48 -36.07
N GLU A 12 50.87 40.13 -35.11
CA GLU A 12 51.36 40.22 -33.74
C GLU A 12 51.04 38.90 -33.02
N LYS A 13 52.08 38.15 -32.64
CA LYS A 13 51.95 36.85 -31.97
C LYS A 13 51.49 37.05 -30.53
N SER A 14 50.19 36.90 -30.29
CA SER A 14 49.61 36.77 -28.94
C SER A 14 49.97 35.41 -28.34
N PRO A 15 50.58 35.33 -27.15
CA PRO A 15 50.81 34.06 -26.46
C PRO A 15 49.56 33.70 -25.66
N LEU A 16 48.51 33.25 -26.33
CA LEU A 16 47.32 32.69 -25.68
C LEU A 16 47.08 31.27 -26.18
N PHE A 17 48.07 30.41 -25.92
CA PHE A 17 47.90 28.96 -25.86
C PHE A 17 48.35 28.53 -24.46
N GLN A 18 47.48 28.74 -23.46
CA GLN A 18 47.60 28.02 -22.20
C GLN A 18 46.95 26.66 -22.39
N SER A 19 47.81 25.65 -22.32
CA SER A 19 47.50 24.23 -22.29
C SER A 19 46.38 23.92 -21.30
N HIS A 20 45.54 22.95 -21.68
CA HIS A 20 44.63 22.24 -20.79
C HIS A 20 45.34 21.87 -19.48
N GLU A 21 45.03 22.57 -18.38
CA GLU A 21 45.31 22.07 -17.05
C GLU A 21 44.35 20.92 -16.79
N THR A 22 44.83 19.70 -17.04
CA THR A 22 44.30 18.53 -16.33
C THR A 22 44.51 18.81 -14.84
N MET A 23 43.44 19.22 -14.16
CA MET A 23 43.41 19.35 -12.71
C MET A 23 43.52 17.94 -12.11
N SER A 24 44.74 17.43 -12.06
CA SER A 24 45.09 16.24 -11.32
C SER A 24 44.93 16.58 -9.84
N VAL A 25 43.87 16.06 -9.23
CA VAL A 25 43.76 16.02 -7.77
C VAL A 25 44.83 15.06 -7.27
N THR A 26 46.06 15.57 -7.11
CA THR A 26 47.15 14.85 -6.46
C THR A 26 46.85 14.83 -4.96
N LEU A 27 46.41 13.66 -4.48
CA LEU A 27 46.28 13.41 -3.04
C LEU A 27 47.69 13.33 -2.44
N ASP A 28 48.18 14.43 -1.89
CA ASP A 28 49.48 14.53 -1.24
C ASP A 28 49.63 13.43 -0.14
N PRO A 29 50.59 12.48 -0.28
CA PRO A 29 50.83 11.37 0.65
C PRO A 29 51.04 11.77 2.11
N ASP A 30 51.60 12.96 2.35
CA ASP A 30 52.29 13.29 3.60
C ASP A 30 51.73 14.52 4.35
N ALA A 31 50.50 14.94 4.05
CA ALA A 31 49.85 16.01 4.81
C ALA A 31 49.70 15.63 6.30
N PRO A 32 50.24 16.43 7.26
CA PRO A 32 50.13 16.14 8.69
C PRO A 32 48.66 16.14 9.12
N GLY A 33 48.18 14.99 9.60
CA GLY A 33 46.77 14.78 9.97
C GLY A 33 46.01 13.80 9.08
N ARG A 34 46.55 13.39 7.93
CA ARG A 34 45.91 12.44 6.99
C ARG A 34 45.45 11.13 7.63
N LYS A 35 46.22 10.55 8.56
CA LYS A 35 45.81 9.34 9.31
C LYS A 35 44.59 9.59 10.21
N LYS A 36 44.50 10.78 10.81
CA LYS A 36 43.35 11.18 11.65
C LYS A 36 42.12 11.44 10.79
N THR A 37 42.28 12.13 9.66
CA THR A 37 41.20 12.35 8.68
C THR A 37 40.69 11.03 8.12
N LEU A 38 41.57 10.10 7.73
CA LEU A 38 41.18 8.76 7.27
C LEU A 38 40.43 7.99 8.37
N LEU A 39 40.90 8.02 9.61
CA LEU A 39 40.23 7.36 10.73
C LEU A 39 38.83 7.94 10.99
N VAL A 40 38.69 9.27 10.99
CA VAL A 40 37.39 9.94 11.15
C VAL A 40 36.45 9.58 9.99
N SER A 41 36.93 9.62 8.74
CA SER A 41 36.13 9.24 7.57
C SER A 41 35.67 7.79 7.64
N VAL A 42 36.54 6.86 8.07
CA VAL A 42 36.16 5.45 8.25
C VAL A 42 35.10 5.30 9.34
N LEU A 43 35.23 6.00 10.47
CA LEU A 43 34.22 5.98 11.53
C LEU A 43 32.87 6.50 11.04
N ILE A 44 32.85 7.59 10.27
CA ILE A 44 31.63 8.14 9.67
C ILE A 44 31.01 7.12 8.69
N LEU A 45 31.80 6.49 7.84
CA LEU A 45 31.31 5.48 6.90
C LEU A 45 30.73 4.25 7.61
N ILE A 46 31.38 3.76 8.66
CA ILE A 46 30.87 2.65 9.48
C ILE A 46 29.55 3.04 10.12
N TRP A 47 29.45 4.25 10.68
CA TRP A 47 28.22 4.75 11.28
C TRP A 47 27.08 4.84 10.25
N LEU A 48 27.34 5.45 9.10
CA LEU A 48 26.36 5.54 8.01
C LEU A 48 25.90 4.17 7.52
N ALA A 49 26.84 3.22 7.34
CA ALA A 49 26.53 1.86 6.93
C ALA A 49 25.69 1.14 7.99
N GLY A 50 26.01 1.29 9.28
CA GLY A 50 25.24 0.74 10.38
C GLY A 50 23.82 1.31 10.46
N SER A 51 23.66 2.62 10.29
CA SER A 51 22.35 3.26 10.22
C SER A 51 21.53 2.81 9.01
N LEU A 52 22.13 2.74 7.83
CA LEU A 52 21.48 2.24 6.61
C LEU A 52 21.04 0.77 6.77
N PHE A 53 21.89 -0.07 7.35
CA PHE A 53 21.55 -1.46 7.64
C PHE A 53 20.41 -1.57 8.63
N GLY A 54 20.43 -0.80 9.73
CA GLY A 54 19.35 -0.77 10.72
C GLY A 54 18.01 -0.32 10.12
N LEU A 55 18.03 0.72 9.29
CA LEU A 55 16.85 1.20 8.57
C LEU A 55 16.31 0.15 7.60
N TRP A 56 17.20 -0.46 6.81
CA TRP A 56 16.83 -1.53 5.87
C TRP A 56 16.21 -2.73 6.58
N TRP A 57 16.81 -3.18 7.69
CA TRP A 57 16.29 -4.28 8.51
C TRP A 57 14.90 -3.96 9.08
N PHE A 58 14.74 -2.77 9.67
CA PHE A 58 13.47 -2.33 10.24
C PHE A 58 12.36 -2.24 9.19
N GLN A 59 12.68 -1.68 8.01
CA GLN A 59 11.75 -1.63 6.88
C GLN A 59 11.35 -3.03 6.44
N GLN A 60 12.32 -3.94 6.27
CA GLN A 60 12.07 -5.30 5.78
C GLN A 60 11.21 -6.12 6.75
N GLN A 61 11.39 -5.95 8.06
CA GLN A 61 10.60 -6.66 9.07
C GLN A 61 9.11 -6.28 9.06
N SER A 62 8.79 -5.09 8.52
CA SER A 62 7.42 -4.59 8.39
C SER A 62 6.72 -5.11 7.15
N LEU A 63 7.44 -5.70 6.19
CA LEU A 63 6.88 -6.19 4.94
C LEU A 63 6.52 -7.66 5.02
N ARG A 64 5.29 -7.99 4.65
CA ARG A 64 4.79 -9.36 4.60
C ARG A 64 4.01 -9.59 3.31
N PRO A 65 3.98 -10.82 2.78
CA PRO A 65 3.09 -11.14 1.68
C PRO A 65 1.62 -11.05 2.13
N PHE A 66 0.73 -10.58 1.25
CA PHE A 66 -0.71 -10.53 1.54
C PHE A 66 -1.27 -11.95 1.72
N VAL A 67 -0.95 -12.86 0.79
CA VAL A 67 -1.16 -14.31 0.95
C VAL A 67 0.20 -14.98 1.05
N LYS A 68 0.48 -15.62 2.20
CA LYS A 68 1.73 -16.38 2.39
C LYS A 68 1.80 -17.58 1.46
N ALA A 69 3.01 -18.06 1.15
CA ALA A 69 3.21 -19.23 0.28
C ALA A 69 2.52 -20.51 0.81
N ASP A 70 2.50 -20.70 2.13
CA ASP A 70 1.90 -21.83 2.84
C ASP A 70 0.39 -21.66 3.12
N ALA A 71 -0.23 -20.55 2.71
CA ALA A 71 -1.65 -20.33 2.90
C ALA A 71 -2.48 -21.36 2.12
N PRO A 72 -3.68 -21.72 2.64
CA PRO A 72 -4.58 -22.66 1.97
C PRO A 72 -4.89 -22.25 0.51
N PRO A 73 -5.09 -23.21 -0.42
CA PRO A 73 -5.38 -22.92 -1.82
C PRO A 73 -6.60 -22.00 -2.02
N GLU A 74 -7.57 -22.08 -1.12
CA GLU A 74 -8.80 -21.27 -1.12
C GLU A 74 -8.51 -19.78 -1.07
N ALA A 75 -7.43 -19.36 -0.39
CA ALA A 75 -7.01 -17.96 -0.32
C ALA A 75 -6.57 -17.36 -1.68
N ARG A 76 -6.36 -18.21 -2.69
CA ARG A 76 -5.99 -17.84 -4.06
C ARG A 76 -7.10 -18.15 -5.07
N ASN A 77 -8.26 -18.60 -4.59
CA ASN A 77 -9.38 -18.97 -5.45
C ASN A 77 -10.46 -17.87 -5.40
N PRO A 78 -10.72 -17.16 -6.51
CA PRO A 78 -11.71 -16.08 -6.54
C PRO A 78 -13.13 -16.57 -6.24
N ASP A 79 -13.48 -17.79 -6.64
CA ASP A 79 -14.81 -18.37 -6.38
C ASP A 79 -15.01 -18.63 -4.88
N LYS A 80 -13.95 -19.05 -4.17
CA LYS A 80 -14.01 -19.27 -2.72
C LYS A 80 -14.12 -17.96 -1.95
N VAL A 81 -13.39 -16.94 -2.39
CA VAL A 81 -13.52 -15.59 -1.84
C VAL A 81 -14.93 -15.04 -2.07
N GLU A 82 -15.47 -15.13 -3.29
CA GLU A 82 -16.81 -14.67 -3.61
C GLU A 82 -17.89 -15.42 -2.81
N GLN A 83 -17.80 -16.76 -2.72
CA GLN A 83 -18.70 -17.58 -1.91
C GLN A 83 -18.72 -17.11 -0.46
N GLY A 84 -17.54 -16.85 0.13
CA GLY A 84 -17.47 -16.41 1.51
C GLY A 84 -17.96 -14.98 1.73
N LEU A 85 -17.73 -14.08 0.78
CA LEU A 85 -18.30 -12.73 0.81
C LEU A 85 -19.83 -12.78 0.69
N LYS A 86 -20.39 -13.62 -0.18
CA LYS A 86 -21.84 -13.82 -0.28
C LYS A 86 -22.43 -14.35 1.03
N ALA A 87 -21.77 -15.30 1.69
CA ALA A 87 -22.18 -15.80 3.00
C ALA A 87 -22.17 -14.69 4.07
N LEU A 88 -21.12 -13.86 4.10
CA LEU A 88 -21.05 -12.66 4.94
C LEU A 88 -22.25 -11.72 4.67
N LEU A 89 -22.52 -11.39 3.40
CA LEU A 89 -23.61 -10.50 3.02
C LEU A 89 -24.98 -11.05 3.40
N GLN A 90 -25.20 -12.36 3.24
CA GLN A 90 -26.42 -13.02 3.69
C GLN A 90 -26.60 -12.91 5.20
N ARG A 91 -25.53 -13.15 5.98
CA ARG A 91 -25.57 -13.07 7.44
C ARG A 91 -25.90 -11.67 7.96
N VAL A 92 -25.39 -10.64 7.32
CA VAL A 92 -25.61 -9.24 7.74
C VAL A 92 -26.80 -8.56 7.06
N SER A 93 -27.50 -9.26 6.16
CA SER A 93 -28.61 -8.70 5.37
C SER A 93 -29.75 -8.10 6.20
N ALA A 94 -29.97 -8.59 7.43
CA ALA A 94 -30.97 -8.04 8.34
C ALA A 94 -30.56 -6.69 8.95
N GLU A 95 -29.26 -6.47 9.14
CA GLU A 95 -28.68 -5.23 9.66
C GLU A 95 -28.48 -4.19 8.55
N TYR A 96 -28.44 -4.65 7.30
CA TYR A 96 -28.28 -3.80 6.12
C TYR A 96 -29.20 -4.33 5.01
N PRO A 97 -30.49 -3.93 4.99
CA PRO A 97 -31.46 -4.46 4.04
C PRO A 97 -30.91 -4.35 2.62
N LEU A 98 -30.99 -5.46 1.88
CA LEU A 98 -30.79 -5.47 0.44
C LEU A 98 -31.87 -4.55 -0.15
N SER A 99 -31.53 -3.31 -0.47
CA SER A 99 -32.39 -2.50 -1.34
C SER A 99 -32.55 -3.29 -2.64
N ALA A 100 -33.76 -3.20 -3.23
CA ALA A 100 -34.02 -3.76 -4.56
C ALA A 100 -33.03 -3.20 -5.61
N ASP A 101 -32.47 -2.02 -5.34
CA ASP A 101 -31.32 -1.41 -6.02
C ASP A 101 -30.04 -1.69 -5.22
N ALA A 102 -29.49 -2.90 -5.34
CA ALA A 102 -28.38 -3.34 -4.50
C ALA A 102 -27.13 -2.44 -4.67
N PRO A 103 -26.60 -1.83 -3.59
CA PRO A 103 -25.45 -0.94 -3.68
C PRO A 103 -24.15 -1.71 -3.96
N VAL A 104 -23.19 -1.05 -4.62
CA VAL A 104 -21.81 -1.55 -4.67
C VAL A 104 -21.32 -1.75 -3.25
N THR A 105 -20.81 -2.93 -2.92
CA THR A 105 -20.42 -3.26 -1.55
C THR A 105 -18.90 -3.28 -1.40
N VAL A 106 -18.40 -2.51 -0.46
CA VAL A 106 -16.99 -2.48 -0.07
C VAL A 106 -16.85 -3.13 1.31
N VAL A 107 -16.03 -4.18 1.39
CA VAL A 107 -15.71 -4.84 2.65
C VAL A 107 -14.26 -4.53 3.00
N HIS A 108 -14.03 -3.69 4.00
CA HIS A 108 -12.71 -3.41 4.55
C HIS A 108 -12.30 -4.48 5.56
N LEU A 109 -11.19 -5.17 5.30
CA LEU A 109 -10.59 -6.14 6.21
C LEU A 109 -9.75 -5.40 7.24
N TRP A 110 -10.26 -5.30 8.47
CA TRP A 110 -9.67 -4.47 9.51
C TRP A 110 -9.22 -5.32 10.70
N ASN A 111 -8.03 -5.02 11.23
CA ASN A 111 -7.55 -5.56 12.50
C ASN A 111 -7.05 -4.40 13.37
N PRO A 112 -7.70 -4.06 14.50
CA PRO A 112 -7.34 -2.90 15.31
C PRO A 112 -5.90 -2.94 15.85
N ASP A 113 -5.35 -4.13 16.06
CA ASP A 113 -4.00 -4.30 16.60
C ASP A 113 -2.91 -4.23 15.50
N CYS A 114 -3.32 -4.00 14.25
CA CYS A 114 -2.40 -3.87 13.12
C CYS A 114 -1.92 -2.43 12.93
N LEU A 115 -0.61 -2.20 13.15
CA LEU A 115 0.03 -0.91 12.91
C LEU A 115 -0.08 -0.42 11.45
N CYS A 116 -0.27 -1.35 10.51
CA CYS A 116 -0.40 -1.03 9.09
C CYS A 116 -1.73 -0.38 8.70
N ASN A 117 -2.72 -0.32 9.61
CA ASN A 117 -3.99 0.38 9.34
C ASN A 117 -3.80 1.85 8.94
N ASN A 118 -2.77 2.51 9.49
CA ASN A 118 -2.45 3.90 9.14
C ASN A 118 -2.13 4.08 7.65
N VAL A 119 -1.58 3.05 7.01
CA VAL A 119 -1.24 3.09 5.58
C VAL A 119 -2.50 2.99 4.71
N SER A 120 -3.48 2.18 5.11
CA SER A 120 -4.77 2.05 4.40
C SER A 120 -5.76 3.17 4.73
N ALA A 121 -5.56 3.91 5.83
CA ALA A 121 -6.54 4.87 6.35
C ALA A 121 -6.93 5.96 5.34
N ARG A 122 -6.00 6.43 4.51
CA ARG A 122 -6.29 7.42 3.47
C ARG A 122 -7.25 6.87 2.41
N HIS A 123 -7.10 5.61 2.02
CA HIS A 123 -7.95 4.96 1.03
C HIS A 123 -9.34 4.65 1.59
N THR A 124 -9.44 4.16 2.83
CA THR A 124 -10.73 3.91 3.46
C THR A 124 -11.50 5.21 3.66
N ARG A 125 -10.82 6.29 4.08
CA ARG A 125 -11.43 7.61 4.26
C ARG A 125 -11.92 8.19 2.94
N ALA A 126 -11.14 8.11 1.87
CA ALA A 126 -11.56 8.57 0.55
C ALA A 126 -12.88 7.93 0.08
N ILE A 127 -13.07 6.63 0.32
CA ILE A 127 -14.32 5.93 -0.02
C ILE A 127 -15.47 6.42 0.86
N ILE A 128 -15.28 6.48 2.18
CA ILE A 128 -16.35 6.89 3.12
C ILE A 128 -16.76 8.35 2.93
N GLU A 129 -15.82 9.24 2.63
CA GLU A 129 -16.07 10.67 2.41
C GLU A 129 -16.77 10.93 1.06
N GLN A 130 -16.49 10.12 0.03
CA GLN A 130 -17.13 10.24 -1.28
C GLN A 130 -18.58 9.77 -1.28
N TRP A 131 -18.91 8.73 -0.49
CA TRP A 131 -20.27 8.19 -0.37
C TRP A 131 -20.75 8.20 1.09
N PRO A 132 -21.07 9.37 1.66
CA PRO A 132 -21.49 9.50 3.06
C PRO A 132 -22.95 9.09 3.29
N GLU A 133 -23.78 9.02 2.24
CA GLU A 133 -25.15 8.52 2.30
C GLU A 133 -25.18 7.04 1.86
N ASP A 134 -25.58 6.16 2.77
CA ASP A 134 -25.62 4.67 2.66
C ASP A 134 -26.51 4.09 1.52
N LYS A 135 -26.86 4.89 0.51
CA LYS A 135 -27.82 4.56 -0.54
C LYS A 135 -27.19 3.93 -1.78
N GLU A 136 -25.97 4.33 -2.14
CA GLU A 136 -25.31 3.87 -3.38
C GLU A 136 -24.17 2.89 -3.11
N VAL A 137 -23.45 3.08 -2.00
CA VAL A 137 -22.30 2.26 -1.60
C VAL A 137 -22.51 1.76 -0.19
N ARG A 138 -22.36 0.46 0.00
CA ARG A 138 -22.36 -0.18 1.31
C ARG A 138 -20.94 -0.35 1.79
N PHE A 139 -20.58 0.27 2.91
CA PHE A 139 -19.27 0.10 3.52
C PHE A 139 -19.35 -0.81 4.76
N ILE A 140 -18.68 -1.97 4.70
CA ILE A 140 -18.61 -2.95 5.80
C ILE A 140 -17.18 -2.97 6.33
N ILE A 141 -17.00 -2.76 7.62
CA ILE A 141 -15.74 -2.99 8.32
C ILE A 141 -15.81 -4.38 8.96
N LEU A 142 -15.04 -5.30 8.40
CA LEU A 142 -14.92 -6.67 8.91
C LEU A 142 -13.78 -6.72 9.93
N ALA A 143 -14.12 -6.97 11.19
CA ALA A 143 -13.18 -7.12 12.29
C ALA A 143 -12.86 -8.60 12.58
N PRO A 144 -11.78 -8.93 13.30
CA PRO A 144 -11.46 -10.30 13.68
C PRO A 144 -12.54 -10.90 14.59
N ALA A 145 -12.80 -12.20 14.45
CA ALA A 145 -13.77 -12.93 15.28
C ALA A 145 -13.43 -12.86 16.79
N THR A 146 -12.14 -12.69 17.11
CA THR A 146 -11.60 -12.64 18.47
C THR A 146 -11.71 -11.27 19.13
N LEU A 147 -12.17 -10.24 18.41
CA LEU A 147 -12.24 -8.88 18.94
C LEU A 147 -13.27 -8.78 20.09
N PRO A 148 -12.89 -8.25 21.27
CA PRO A 148 -13.82 -8.08 22.38
C PRO A 148 -14.98 -7.14 22.03
N GLU A 149 -16.16 -7.40 22.59
CA GLU A 149 -17.38 -6.66 22.25
C GLU A 149 -17.32 -5.17 22.61
N SER A 150 -16.57 -4.82 23.65
CA SER A 150 -16.32 -3.42 24.04
C SER A 150 -15.60 -2.65 22.94
N ARG A 151 -14.54 -3.25 22.36
CA ARG A 151 -13.74 -2.68 21.27
C ARG A 151 -14.53 -2.63 19.96
N LEU A 152 -15.35 -3.65 19.69
CA LEU A 152 -16.25 -3.66 18.54
C LEU A 152 -17.31 -2.55 18.65
N SER A 153 -17.86 -2.33 19.84
CA SER A 153 -18.85 -1.27 20.09
C SER A 153 -18.24 0.13 20.02
N GLU A 154 -17.00 0.31 20.46
CA GLU A 154 -16.22 1.53 20.23
C GLU A 154 -16.02 1.78 18.73
N ALA A 155 -15.61 0.76 17.97
CA ALA A 155 -15.44 0.86 16.53
C ALA A 155 -16.74 1.23 15.80
N ARG A 156 -17.89 0.69 16.21
CA ARG A 156 -19.21 1.11 15.69
C ARG A 156 -19.50 2.59 15.93
N LYS A 157 -19.20 3.11 17.14
CA LYS A 157 -19.42 4.53 17.45
C LYS A 157 -18.53 5.46 16.61
N LEU A 158 -17.31 5.03 16.30
CA LEU A 158 -16.35 5.82 15.52
C LEU A 158 -16.63 5.78 14.00
N ASN A 159 -17.42 4.82 13.53
CA ASN A 159 -17.69 4.62 12.10
C ASN A 159 -19.21 4.59 11.86
N PRO A 160 -19.91 5.74 11.98
CA PRO A 160 -21.37 5.80 11.87
C PRO A 160 -21.90 5.47 10.47
N ASN A 161 -21.09 5.69 9.43
CA ASN A 161 -21.45 5.45 8.01
C ASN A 161 -20.92 4.08 7.52
N ALA A 162 -20.68 3.14 8.44
CA ALA A 162 -20.19 1.82 8.10
C ALA A 162 -20.79 0.76 9.02
N LEU A 163 -21.11 -0.39 8.45
CA LEU A 163 -21.48 -1.55 9.24
C LEU A 163 -20.20 -2.22 9.79
N VAL A 164 -19.99 -2.15 11.10
CA VAL A 164 -18.86 -2.81 11.76
C VAL A 164 -19.28 -4.15 12.38
N VAL A 165 -18.77 -5.25 11.81
CA VAL A 165 -19.14 -6.63 12.17
C VAL A 165 -17.91 -7.51 12.35
N LYS A 166 -18.05 -8.59 13.11
CA LYS A 166 -17.00 -9.61 13.25
C LYS A 166 -17.06 -10.60 12.08
N ALA A 167 -15.88 -11.07 11.66
CA ALA A 167 -15.75 -12.26 10.85
C ALA A 167 -16.30 -13.47 11.60
N SER A 168 -16.94 -14.37 10.87
CA SER A 168 -17.47 -15.63 11.40
C SER A 168 -16.90 -16.81 10.62
N GLY A 169 -16.64 -17.92 11.31
CA GLY A 169 -16.27 -19.16 10.63
C GLY A 169 -17.36 -19.66 9.66
N ALA A 170 -18.62 -19.27 9.88
CA ALA A 170 -19.73 -19.57 8.99
C ALA A 170 -19.59 -18.91 7.61
N ASP A 171 -18.85 -17.80 7.51
CA ASP A 171 -18.63 -17.12 6.24
C ASP A 171 -17.66 -17.90 5.35
N GLN A 172 -16.83 -18.80 5.90
CA GLN A 172 -15.79 -19.55 5.16
C GLN A 172 -14.88 -18.67 4.28
N LEU A 173 -14.78 -17.37 4.57
CA LEU A 173 -13.98 -16.41 3.84
C LEU A 173 -12.48 -16.65 4.14
N PRO A 174 -11.62 -16.92 3.15
CA PRO A 174 -10.21 -17.24 3.38
C PRO A 174 -9.39 -15.97 3.69
N LEU A 175 -9.57 -15.44 4.90
CA LEU A 175 -8.89 -14.25 5.41
C LEU A 175 -7.47 -14.59 5.84
N THR A 176 -6.48 -13.95 5.21
CA THR A 176 -5.05 -14.23 5.44
C THR A 176 -4.30 -13.01 5.98
N ALA A 177 -4.71 -11.80 5.61
CA ALA A 177 -4.04 -10.56 5.96
C ALA A 177 -5.01 -9.39 6.19
N SER A 178 -4.51 -8.38 6.88
CA SER A 178 -5.12 -7.06 7.09
C SER A 178 -4.02 -5.98 7.09
N PRO A 179 -4.30 -4.73 6.73
CA PRO A 179 -5.53 -4.27 6.10
C PRO A 179 -5.66 -4.78 4.66
N GLY A 180 -6.90 -4.92 4.19
CA GLY A 180 -7.24 -5.29 2.82
C GLY A 180 -8.67 -4.87 2.49
N LEU A 181 -9.13 -5.15 1.28
CA LEU A 181 -10.51 -4.90 0.90
C LEU A 181 -11.07 -5.95 -0.05
N ALA A 182 -12.40 -6.01 -0.10
CA ALA A 182 -13.17 -6.58 -1.20
C ALA A 182 -14.11 -5.52 -1.78
N VAL A 183 -14.34 -5.54 -3.09
CA VAL A 183 -15.39 -4.78 -3.76
C VAL A 183 -16.28 -5.74 -4.52
N LEU A 184 -17.58 -5.66 -4.29
CA LEU A 184 -18.60 -6.41 -5.01
C LEU A 184 -19.50 -5.45 -5.78
N ASN A 185 -19.91 -5.86 -6.97
CA ASN A 185 -20.89 -5.12 -7.75
C ASN A 185 -22.31 -5.28 -7.14
N GLN A 186 -23.29 -4.67 -7.80
CA GLN A 186 -24.71 -4.68 -7.40
C GLN A 186 -25.29 -6.12 -7.35
N ASP A 187 -24.78 -7.05 -8.17
CA ASP A 187 -25.20 -8.47 -8.16
C ASP A 187 -24.50 -9.32 -7.08
N ALA A 188 -23.78 -8.69 -6.15
CA ALA A 188 -22.89 -9.35 -5.19
C ALA A 188 -21.84 -10.26 -5.86
N ARG A 189 -21.39 -9.92 -7.08
CA ARG A 189 -20.25 -10.56 -7.74
C ARG A 189 -18.96 -9.84 -7.39
N LEU A 190 -17.89 -10.61 -7.22
CA LEU A 190 -16.59 -10.10 -6.83
C LEU A 190 -15.96 -9.30 -7.97
N ALA A 191 -15.72 -8.01 -7.74
CA ALA A 191 -14.93 -7.17 -8.64
C ALA A 191 -13.45 -7.17 -8.25
N TYR A 192 -13.15 -7.03 -6.95
CA TYR A 192 -11.80 -6.90 -6.43
C TYR A 192 -11.65 -7.54 -5.07
N PHE A 193 -10.53 -8.21 -4.80
CA PHE A 193 -10.13 -8.63 -3.45
C PHE A 193 -8.62 -8.54 -3.26
N GLY A 194 -8.18 -8.02 -2.12
CA GLY A 194 -6.79 -8.07 -1.72
C GLY A 194 -6.27 -6.78 -1.09
N ALA A 195 -5.02 -6.45 -1.35
CA ALA A 195 -4.37 -5.25 -0.86
C ALA A 195 -5.00 -3.97 -1.44
N TYR A 196 -4.89 -2.84 -0.74
CA TYR A 196 -5.22 -1.52 -1.31
C TYR A 196 -4.25 -1.08 -2.43
N GLY A 197 -3.15 -1.80 -2.64
CA GLY A 197 -2.15 -1.36 -3.58
C GLY A 197 -1.00 -2.31 -3.79
N PHE A 198 -0.04 -1.88 -4.61
CA PHE A 198 1.18 -2.62 -4.91
C PHE A 198 2.41 -1.95 -4.26
N GLY A 199 3.37 -2.77 -3.82
CA GLY A 199 4.69 -2.33 -3.39
C GLY A 199 4.89 -2.16 -1.87
N ALA A 200 6.16 -2.07 -1.47
CA ALA A 200 6.61 -2.08 -0.07
C ALA A 200 6.03 -0.94 0.80
N LEU A 201 5.75 0.22 0.20
CA LEU A 201 5.22 1.39 0.92
C LEU A 201 3.71 1.59 0.70
N CYS A 202 3.06 0.71 -0.05
CA CYS A 202 1.68 0.88 -0.54
C CYS A 202 1.44 2.28 -1.15
N SER A 203 2.48 2.99 -1.59
CA SER A 203 2.45 4.41 -1.99
C SER A 203 2.30 4.62 -3.50
N LEU A 204 2.41 3.54 -4.28
CA LEU A 204 2.25 3.58 -5.74
C LEU A 204 0.80 3.47 -6.18
N SER A 205 -0.14 3.33 -5.24
CA SER A 205 -1.55 3.25 -5.55
C SER A 205 -2.19 4.60 -5.38
N ASP A 206 -2.65 5.15 -6.50
CA ASP A 206 -3.49 6.33 -6.56
C ASP A 206 -4.64 6.19 -5.56
N GLU A 207 -4.84 7.21 -4.72
CA GLU A 207 -5.93 7.26 -3.76
C GLU A 207 -7.29 7.11 -4.45
N ALA A 208 -7.39 7.56 -5.71
CA ALA A 208 -8.60 7.53 -6.52
C ALA A 208 -8.88 6.17 -7.18
N LEU A 209 -7.99 5.17 -7.07
CA LEU A 209 -8.17 3.88 -7.75
C LEU A 209 -9.52 3.23 -7.38
N PHE A 210 -9.82 3.14 -6.08
CA PHE A 210 -11.03 2.48 -5.60
C PHE A 210 -12.26 3.35 -5.79
N THR A 211 -12.14 4.67 -5.63
CA THR A 211 -13.27 5.56 -5.86
C THR A 211 -13.70 5.51 -7.34
N ASN A 212 -12.76 5.61 -8.27
CA ASN A 212 -13.05 5.50 -9.71
C ASN A 212 -13.62 4.11 -10.08
N MET A 213 -13.11 3.03 -9.48
CA MET A 213 -13.66 1.69 -9.71
C MET A 213 -15.11 1.60 -9.22
N ILE A 214 -15.42 2.14 -8.04
CA ILE A 214 -16.77 2.16 -7.49
C ILE A 214 -17.71 2.97 -8.40
N GLU A 215 -17.30 4.16 -8.86
CA GLU A 215 -18.09 4.97 -9.80
C GLU A 215 -18.46 4.22 -11.08
N ARG A 216 -17.50 3.48 -11.65
CA ARG A 216 -17.76 2.68 -12.86
C ARG A 216 -18.69 1.50 -12.59
N LEU A 217 -18.55 0.84 -11.44
CA LEU A 217 -19.48 -0.21 -11.02
C LEU A 217 -20.89 0.34 -10.80
N LEU A 218 -21.03 1.55 -10.24
CA LEU A 218 -22.30 2.25 -10.10
C LEU A 218 -22.91 2.62 -11.46
N ALA A 219 -22.08 2.93 -12.46
CA ALA A 219 -22.49 3.15 -13.84
C ALA A 219 -22.88 1.87 -14.60
N GLY A 220 -22.89 0.70 -13.94
CA GLY A 220 -23.25 -0.59 -14.51
C GLY A 220 -22.12 -1.28 -15.27
N GLU A 221 -20.88 -0.79 -15.16
CA GLU A 221 -19.73 -1.48 -15.74
C GLU A 221 -19.37 -2.73 -14.94
N SER A 222 -18.82 -3.73 -15.63
CA SER A 222 -18.35 -4.96 -15.00
C SER A 222 -16.84 -4.91 -14.78
N TYR A 223 -16.42 -5.27 -13.57
CA TYR A 223 -15.02 -5.46 -13.18
C TYR A 223 -14.81 -6.87 -12.61
N GLY A 224 -13.62 -7.44 -12.82
CA GLY A 224 -13.17 -8.63 -12.09
C GLY A 224 -13.73 -9.99 -12.55
N PRO A 225 -13.52 -11.05 -11.74
CA PRO A 225 -12.88 -11.01 -10.42
C PRO A 225 -11.37 -10.78 -10.51
N PHE A 226 -10.86 -9.77 -9.79
CA PHE A 226 -9.43 -9.50 -9.69
C PHE A 226 -8.92 -9.72 -8.26
N LEU A 227 -7.87 -10.55 -8.11
CA LEU A 227 -7.23 -10.83 -6.83
C LEU A 227 -5.88 -10.11 -6.74
N ASN A 228 -5.84 -8.97 -6.03
CA ASN A 228 -4.59 -8.31 -5.67
C ASN A 228 -3.96 -8.92 -4.41
N ILE A 229 -3.56 -10.18 -4.53
CA ILE A 229 -2.97 -10.96 -3.46
C ILE A 229 -1.49 -11.27 -3.70
N ALA A 230 -1.00 -10.96 -4.90
CA ALA A 230 0.38 -11.15 -5.32
C ALA A 230 1.20 -9.91 -4.96
N GLY A 231 1.86 -9.93 -3.80
CA GLY A 231 2.75 -8.85 -3.39
C GLY A 231 3.06 -8.86 -1.90
N SER A 232 4.09 -8.10 -1.53
CA SER A 232 4.45 -7.82 -0.15
C SER A 232 4.28 -6.34 0.16
N GLY A 233 3.76 -6.05 1.34
CA GLY A 233 3.49 -4.70 1.83
C GLY A 233 3.38 -4.70 3.35
N CYS A 234 3.00 -3.56 3.93
CA CYS A 234 2.68 -3.49 5.36
C CYS A 234 1.36 -4.22 5.60
N PHE A 235 1.44 -5.49 5.99
CA PHE A 235 0.28 -6.31 6.37
C PHE A 235 0.55 -7.05 7.67
N CYS A 236 -0.50 -7.23 8.47
CA CYS A 236 -0.55 -8.14 9.59
C CYS A 236 -1.26 -9.42 9.17
N ALA A 237 -0.85 -10.54 9.76
CA ALA A 237 -1.60 -11.79 9.61
C ALA A 237 -3.02 -11.59 10.17
N TRP A 238 -4.01 -12.12 9.47
CA TRP A 238 -5.37 -12.12 10.00
C TRP A 238 -5.40 -12.93 11.32
N PRO A 239 -5.99 -12.40 12.40
CA PRO A 239 -5.99 -13.12 13.68
C PRO A 239 -6.76 -14.43 13.56
N ASN A 240 -6.07 -15.54 13.84
CA ASN A 240 -6.69 -16.86 13.89
C ASN A 240 -7.27 -17.08 15.30
N PRO A 241 -8.58 -17.41 15.44
CA PRO A 241 -9.18 -17.74 16.73
C PRO A 241 -8.45 -18.84 17.51
N ALA A 242 -7.84 -19.79 16.79
CA ALA A 242 -7.09 -20.90 17.38
C ALA A 242 -5.69 -20.53 17.89
N GLN A 243 -5.20 -19.32 17.62
CA GLN A 243 -3.84 -18.86 17.98
C GLN A 243 -3.81 -17.74 19.02
N LEU A 244 -4.92 -17.51 19.74
CA LEU A 244 -4.91 -16.52 20.81
C LEU A 244 -3.89 -16.93 21.89
N PRO A 245 -2.97 -16.03 22.30
CA PRO A 245 -2.11 -16.31 23.44
C PRO A 245 -3.00 -16.52 24.66
N VAL A 246 -2.85 -17.67 25.33
CA VAL A 246 -3.35 -17.88 26.67
C VAL A 246 -2.73 -16.77 27.52
N LYS A 247 -3.57 -15.85 28.00
CA LYS A 247 -3.15 -14.78 28.88
C LYS A 247 -2.93 -15.31 30.30
#